data_AF-A0A496U3T9-F1
#
_entry.id   AF-A0A496U3T9-F1
#
_cell.length_a   1.000
_cell.length_b   1.000
_cell.length_c   1.000
_cell.angle_alpha   90.00
_cell.angle_beta   90.00
_cell.angle_gamma   90.00
#
_symmetry.space_group_name_H-M   'P 1'
#
loop_
_entity.id
_entity.type
_entity.pdbx_description
1 polymer ?
#
loop_
_entity_poly.entity_id
_entity_poly.type
_entity_poly.pdbx_seq_one_letter_code
_entity_poly.pdbx_strand_id
1 'polypeptide(L)' 'DESLGDILKKYKMLSRYPREKERMKYGKSKRRKAPQYSKR' A
#
# COMPACT_ATOMS: atom_id res chain seq x y z
N ASP A 1 -20.52 23.14 6.02
CA ASP A 1 -21.06 23.53 4.72
C ASP A 1 -21.08 22.29 3.83
N GLU A 2 -22.27 21.83 3.46
CA GLU A 2 -22.46 20.61 2.67
C GLU A 2 -22.02 20.79 1.21
N SER A 3 -21.84 22.04 0.75
CA SER A 3 -21.46 22.40 -0.61
C SER A 3 -20.06 21.90 -1.04
N LEU A 4 -19.15 21.68 -0.08
CA LEU A 4 -17.76 21.30 -0.35
C LEU A 4 -17.55 19.79 -0.52
N GLY A 5 -18.59 18.97 -0.27
CA GLY A 5 -18.50 17.52 -0.31
C GLY A 5 -17.99 16.98 -1.65
N ASP A 6 -18.53 17.48 -2.76
CA ASP A 6 -18.15 17.05 -4.10
C ASP A 6 -16.72 17.43 -4.48
N ILE A 7 -16.28 18.61 -4.06
CA ILE A 7 -14.91 19.09 -4.27
C ILE A 7 -13.93 18.19 -3.50
N LEU A 8 -14.18 17.94 -2.22
CA LEU A 8 -13.31 17.10 -1.37
C LEU A 8 -13.29 15.64 -1.84
N LYS A 9 -14.41 15.13 -2.37
CA LYS A 9 -14.50 13.80 -2.98
C LYS A 9 -13.70 13.72 -4.27
N LYS A 10 -13.79 14.73 -5.17
CA LYS A 10 -13.01 14.82 -6.41
C LYS A 10 -11.50 14.74 -6.13
N TYR A 11 -11.04 15.40 -5.07
CA TYR A 11 -9.63 15.39 -4.65
C TYR A 11 -9.26 14.24 -3.70
N LYS A 12 -10.16 13.28 -3.45
CA LYS A 12 -9.93 12.10 -2.58
C LYS A 12 -9.51 12.45 -1.14
N MET A 13 -9.90 13.63 -0.65
CA MET A 13 -9.55 14.11 0.69
C MET A 13 -10.44 13.50 1.79
N LEU A 14 -11.59 12.93 1.41
CA LEU A 14 -12.52 12.28 2.34
C LEU A 14 -12.12 10.83 2.66
N SER A 15 -11.24 10.21 1.88
CA SER A 15 -10.83 8.81 2.08
C SER A 15 -9.54 8.75 2.89
N ARG A 16 -9.59 8.10 4.07
CA ARG A 16 -8.37 7.77 4.81
C ARG A 16 -7.54 6.79 4.00
N TYR A 17 -6.25 7.05 3.91
CA TYR A 17 -5.32 6.17 3.23
C TYR A 17 -4.99 4.94 4.09
N PRO A 18 -5.38 3.71 3.70
CA PRO A 18 -5.23 2.53 4.53
C PRO A 18 -3.91 1.78 4.28
N ARG A 19 -2.99 2.32 3.46
CA ARG A 19 -1.81 1.52 3.06
C ARG A 19 -0.85 1.40 4.24
N GLU A 20 -0.64 0.16 4.64
CA GLU A 20 0.29 -0.22 5.69
C GLU A 20 1.49 -0.99 5.14
N LYS A 21 2.51 -1.12 5.98
CA LYS A 21 3.69 -1.93 5.68
C LYS A 21 3.31 -3.40 5.64
N GLU A 22 3.42 -4.02 4.46
CA GLU A 22 3.20 -5.47 4.33
C GLU A 22 4.10 -6.29 5.26
N ARG A 23 3.58 -7.42 5.75
CA ARG A 23 4.33 -8.33 6.62
C ARG A 23 5.52 -8.98 5.90
N MET A 24 6.54 -9.35 6.67
CA MET A 24 7.60 -10.25 6.18
C MET A 24 7.07 -11.69 6.08
N LYS A 25 7.47 -12.40 5.02
CA LYS A 25 7.20 -13.83 4.85
C LYS A 25 8.51 -14.60 5.00
N TYR A 26 8.43 -15.86 5.42
CA TYR A 26 9.59 -16.74 5.56
C TYR A 26 10.32 -16.92 4.23
N GLY A 27 11.64 -17.12 4.29
CA GLY A 27 12.48 -17.33 3.11
C GLY A 27 12.65 -16.11 2.19
N LYS A 28 12.16 -14.92 2.58
CA LYS A 28 12.29 -13.69 1.78
C LYS A 28 13.19 -12.67 2.47
N SER A 29 14.04 -12.01 1.68
CA SER A 29 14.92 -10.92 2.15
C SER A 29 14.17 -9.62 2.42
N LYS A 30 13.03 -9.39 1.74
CA LYS A 30 12.09 -8.29 2.02
C LYS A 30 10.66 -8.81 1.88
N ARG A 31 9.65 -7.95 2.12
CA ARG A 31 8.21 -8.29 2.09
C ARG A 31 7.82 -9.13 0.86
N ARG A 32 8.40 -8.81 -0.30
CA ARG A 32 8.22 -9.56 -1.57
C ARG A 32 9.49 -10.12 -2.18
N LYS A 33 10.68 -9.62 -1.83
CA LYS A 33 11.95 -9.96 -2.49
C LYS A 33 12.46 -11.32 -2.00
N ALA A 34 12.47 -12.31 -2.89
CA ALA A 34 13.11 -13.61 -2.66
C ALA A 34 14.61 -13.53 -2.99
N PRO A 35 15.44 -14.40 -2.38
CA PRO A 35 16.80 -14.61 -2.85
C PRO A 35 16.80 -15.14 -4.28
N GLN A 36 17.87 -14.86 -5.02
CA GLN A 36 18.04 -15.40 -6.37
C GLN A 36 18.32 -16.91 -6.28
N TYR A 37 17.67 -17.67 -7.14
CA TYR A 37 17.91 -19.11 -7.28
C TYR A 37 19.21 -19.37 -8.06
N SER A 38 20.07 -20.27 -7.57
CA SER A 38 21.17 -20.87 -8.32
C SER A 38 20.82 -22.32 -8.65
N LYS A 39 21.17 -22.78 -9.86
CA LYS A 39 20.94 -24.17 -10.27
C LYS A 39 21.91 -25.12 -9.57
N ARG A 40 23.19 -24.72 -9.47
CA ARG A 40 24.29 -25.33 -8.73
C ARG A 40 25.30 -24.22 -8.44
#